data_AF-A0AAN7V708-F1
#
_entry.id   AF-A0AAN7V708-F1
#
_cell.length_a   1.000
_cell.length_b   1.000
_cell.length_c   1.000
_cell.angle_alpha   90.00
_cell.angle_beta   90.00
_cell.angle_gamma   90.00
#
_symmetry.space_group_name_H-M   'P 1'
#
loop_
_entity.id
_entity.type
_entity.pdbx_description
1 polymer ?
#
loop_
_entity_poly.entity_id
_entity_poly.type
_entity_poly.pdbx_seq_one_letter_code
_entity_poly.pdbx_strand_id
1 'polypeptide(L)'
;MAQFLTGHGENGRYLHKIGKREDESCVDCLLTDGKDHAVFECPRWYGERNEAFSKIGGVLTPDNIVQKMCQNETDWGIIQRFITLVIGTREREGRQ
;
A
#
# COMPACT_ATOMS: atom_id res chain seq x y z
N MET A 1 -6.76 -6.12 -1.57
CA MET A 1 -7.65 -4.93 -1.64
C MET A 1 -8.36 -4.62 -0.32
N ALA A 2 -9.13 -5.56 0.27
CA ALA A 2 -9.87 -5.31 1.53
C ALA A 2 -8.98 -4.81 2.69
N GLN A 3 -7.78 -5.38 2.83
CA GLN A 3 -6.78 -4.96 3.81
C GLN A 3 -6.40 -3.49 3.67
N PHE A 4 -6.07 -3.02 2.46
CA PHE A 4 -5.77 -1.62 2.21
C PHE A 4 -6.94 -0.70 2.58
N LEU A 5 -8.16 -1.00 2.13
CA LEU A 5 -9.33 -0.16 2.42
C LEU A 5 -9.68 -0.10 3.90
N THR A 6 -9.39 -1.17 4.64
CA THR A 6 -9.65 -1.25 6.09
C THR A 6 -8.46 -0.79 6.94
N GLY A 7 -7.31 -0.48 6.31
CA GLY A 7 -6.06 -0.19 7.01
C GLY A 7 -5.49 -1.37 7.80
N HIS A 8 -5.95 -2.59 7.52
CA HIS A 8 -5.47 -3.81 8.13
C HIS A 8 -4.38 -4.46 7.30
N GLY A 9 -3.61 -5.34 7.93
CA GLY A 9 -2.58 -6.14 7.26
C GLY A 9 -1.22 -5.89 7.86
N GLU A 10 -0.19 -6.14 7.07
CA GLU A 10 1.19 -6.05 7.54
C GLU A 10 1.70 -4.62 7.48
N ASN A 11 1.22 -3.72 8.35
CA ASN A 11 1.83 -2.41 8.56
C ASN A 11 2.24 -2.24 10.02
N GLY A 12 3.36 -1.55 10.25
CA GLY A 12 4.00 -1.38 11.56
C GLY A 12 3.05 -0.81 12.59
N ARG A 13 2.28 0.24 12.26
CA ARG A 13 1.29 0.81 13.18
C ARG A 13 0.24 -0.22 13.62
N TYR A 14 -0.31 -1.01 12.69
CA TYR A 14 -1.29 -2.04 13.02
C TYR A 14 -0.66 -3.17 13.86
N LEU A 15 0.53 -3.63 13.48
CA LEU A 15 1.23 -4.71 14.16
C LEU A 15 1.67 -4.33 15.58
N HIS A 16 2.15 -3.09 15.77
CA HIS A 16 2.46 -2.53 17.08
C HIS A 16 1.18 -2.46 17.94
N LYS A 17 0.08 -1.95 17.39
CA LYS A 17 -1.22 -1.89 18.08
C LYS A 17 -1.72 -3.25 18.58
N ILE A 18 -1.44 -4.33 17.85
CA ILE A 18 -1.84 -5.70 18.26
C ILE A 18 -0.72 -6.49 18.98
N GLY A 19 0.38 -5.83 19.35
CA GLY A 19 1.48 -6.44 20.10
C GLY A 19 2.34 -7.43 19.32
N LYS A 20 2.32 -7.39 17.98
CA LYS A 20 3.14 -8.26 17.11
C LYS A 20 4.50 -7.65 16.72
N ARG A 21 4.71 -6.35 16.98
CA ARG A 21 5.99 -5.65 16.77
C ARG A 21 6.24 -4.68 17.93
N GLU A 22 7.52 -4.40 18.19
CA GLU A 22 7.95 -3.48 19.25
C GLU A 22 7.80 -2.00 18.86
N ASP A 23 7.80 -1.69 17.56
CA ASP A 23 7.67 -0.32 17.06
C ASP A 23 6.83 -0.22 15.77
N GLU A 24 6.49 1.02 15.40
CA GLU A 24 5.64 1.34 14.24
C GLU A 24 6.42 1.51 12.93
N SER A 25 7.70 1.16 12.88
CA SER A 25 8.58 1.48 11.74
C SER A 25 8.40 0.49 10.58
N CYS A 26 8.68 0.98 9.39
CA CYS A 26 8.71 0.20 8.17
C CYS A 26 10.00 -0.61 8.14
N VAL A 27 9.89 -1.91 7.88
CA VAL A 27 11.06 -2.81 7.75
C VAL A 27 11.96 -2.43 6.57
N ASP A 28 11.39 -1.81 5.53
CA ASP A 28 12.12 -1.46 4.32
C ASP A 28 12.83 -0.11 4.39
N CYS A 29 12.24 0.87 5.08
CA CYS A 29 12.72 2.26 5.03
C CYS A 29 12.80 2.98 6.38
N LEU A 30 12.45 2.30 7.48
CA LEU A 30 12.55 2.78 8.87
C LEU A 30 11.70 4.01 9.22
N LEU A 31 10.91 4.54 8.29
CA LEU A 31 9.90 5.56 8.57
C LEU A 31 8.66 4.94 9.21
N THR A 32 7.79 5.77 9.79
CA THR A 32 6.52 5.32 10.37
C THR A 32 5.65 4.62 9.31
N ASP A 33 5.36 3.36 9.56
CA ASP A 33 4.61 2.48 8.66
C ASP A 33 3.13 2.51 8.98
N GLY A 34 2.51 3.62 8.59
CA GLY A 34 1.06 3.78 8.64
C GLY A 34 0.33 2.91 7.61
N LYS A 35 -1.00 2.91 7.69
CA LYS A 35 -1.88 2.14 6.81
C LYS A 35 -1.63 2.34 5.30
N ASP A 36 -1.23 3.55 4.91
CA ASP A 36 -1.14 3.98 3.52
C ASP A 36 0.35 4.07 3.06
N HIS A 37 1.29 3.98 3.99
CA HIS A 37 2.72 4.24 3.78
C HIS A 37 3.32 3.39 2.65
N ALA A 38 3.09 2.07 2.66
CA ALA A 38 3.63 1.20 1.61
C ALA A 38 3.17 1.59 0.20
N VAL A 39 1.92 2.03 0.06
CA VAL A 39 1.34 2.37 -1.24
C VAL A 39 1.84 3.73 -1.72
N PHE A 40 1.89 4.75 -0.86
CA PHE A 40 2.12 6.13 -1.30
C PHE A 40 3.52 6.69 -1.01
N GLU A 41 4.24 6.15 -0.03
CA GLU A 41 5.45 6.80 0.51
C GLU A 41 6.69 5.91 0.41
N CYS A 42 6.55 4.61 0.72
CA CYS A 42 7.70 3.73 0.89
C CYS A 42 8.56 3.64 -0.39
N PRO A 43 9.88 3.90 -0.32
CA PRO A 43 10.78 3.83 -1.47
C PRO A 43 10.86 2.44 -2.11
N ARG A 44 10.63 1.37 -1.33
CA ARG A 44 10.62 -0.02 -1.80
C ARG A 44 9.71 -0.24 -3.01
N TRP A 45 8.59 0.49 -3.04
CA TRP A 45 7.51 0.38 -4.03
C TRP A 45 7.51 1.51 -5.06
N TYR A 46 8.58 2.32 -5.12
CA TYR A 46 8.64 3.48 -6.00
C TYR A 46 8.46 3.11 -7.48
N GLY A 47 9.09 2.02 -7.93
CA GLY A 47 9.00 1.57 -9.32
C GLY A 47 7.57 1.21 -9.72
N GLU A 48 6.94 0.34 -8.95
CA GLU A 48 5.58 -0.17 -9.21
C GLU A 48 4.53 0.93 -9.03
N ARG A 49 4.72 1.82 -8.04
CA ARG A 49 3.88 3.01 -7.86
C ARG A 49 3.96 3.93 -9.08
N ASN A 50 5.18 4.23 -9.54
CA ASN A 50 5.37 5.13 -10.68
C ASN A 50 4.80 4.53 -11.98
N GLU A 51 4.93 3.21 -12.17
CA GLU A 51 4.32 2.51 -13.29
C GLU A 51 2.78 2.61 -13.25
N ALA A 52 2.17 2.41 -12.08
CA ALA A 52 0.72 2.54 -11.91
C ALA A 52 0.23 3.96 -12.18
N PHE A 53 0.93 4.98 -11.65
CA PHE A 53 0.57 6.39 -11.83
C PHE A 53 0.68 6.81 -13.29
N SER A 54 1.72 6.34 -13.97
CA SER A 54 1.92 6.61 -15.40
C SER A 54 0.79 6.03 -16.25
N LYS A 55 0.31 4.81 -15.93
CA LYS A 55 -0.81 4.18 -16.66
C LYS A 55 -2.16 4.87 -16.41
N ILE A 56 -2.37 5.43 -15.22
CA ILE A 56 -3.59 6.17 -14.84
C ILE A 56 -3.57 7.61 -15.38
N GLY A 57 -2.39 8.11 -15.77
CA GLY A 57 -2.21 9.49 -16.23
C GLY A 57 -2.32 10.50 -15.08
N GLY A 58 -1.90 10.14 -13.87
CA GLY A 58 -1.96 11.04 -12.72
C GLY A 58 -1.42 10.46 -11.42
N VAL A 59 -1.24 11.33 -10.44
CA VAL A 59 -0.78 10.97 -9.10
C VAL A 59 -1.94 10.42 -8.28
N LEU A 60 -1.82 9.19 -7.78
CA LEU A 60 -2.75 8.68 -6.77
C LEU A 60 -2.33 9.19 -5.39
N THR A 61 -3.33 9.59 -4.62
CA THR A 61 -3.21 10.02 -3.23
C THR A 61 -4.23 9.26 -2.40
N PRO A 62 -4.07 9.21 -1.06
CA PRO A 62 -5.08 8.62 -0.18
C PRO A 62 -6.49 9.19 -0.43
N ASP A 63 -6.59 10.48 -0.78
CA ASP A 63 -7.86 11.18 -0.97
C ASP A 63 -8.53 10.87 -2.31
N ASN A 64 -7.75 10.64 -3.37
CA ASN A 64 -8.28 10.47 -4.73
C ASN A 64 -8.36 9.02 -5.21
N ILE A 65 -7.68 8.08 -4.54
CA ILE A 65 -7.50 6.72 -5.08
C ILE A 65 -8.83 6.00 -5.25
N VAL A 66 -9.74 6.11 -4.28
CA VAL A 66 -11.05 5.47 -4.35
C VAL A 66 -11.88 6.08 -5.47
N GLN A 67 -11.88 7.41 -5.60
CA GLN A 67 -12.55 8.08 -6.71
C GLN A 67 -12.01 7.59 -8.06
N LYS A 68 -10.68 7.49 -8.21
CA LYS A 68 -10.05 6.99 -9.43
C LYS A 68 -10.41 5.55 -9.73
N MET A 69 -10.41 4.67 -8.73
CA MET A 69 -10.87 3.29 -8.87
C MET A 69 -12.31 3.22 -9.39
N CYS A 70 -13.19 4.13 -8.97
CA CYS A 70 -14.60 4.13 -9.38
C CYS A 70 -14.87 4.81 -10.74
N GLN A 71 -13.86 5.39 -11.42
CA GLN A 71 -14.08 6.09 -12.69
C GLN A 71 -14.29 5.13 -13.86
N ASN A 72 -13.52 4.05 -13.94
CA ASN A 72 -13.64 3.05 -14.99
C ASN A 72 -12.92 1.74 -14.58
N GLU A 73 -13.27 0.64 -15.25
CA GLU A 73 -12.71 -0.69 -14.96
C GLU A 73 -11.20 -0.79 -15.23
N THR A 74 -10.66 0.03 -16.14
CA THR A 74 -9.24 0.02 -16.48
C THR A 74 -8.41 0.58 -15.32
N ASP A 75 -8.79 1.75 -14.81
CA ASP A 75 -8.19 2.39 -13.64
C ASP A 75 -8.34 1.50 -12.41
N TRP A 76 -9.53 0.93 -12.18
CA TRP A 76 -9.75 -0.09 -11.14
C TRP A 76 -8.72 -1.22 -11.25
N GLY A 77 -8.59 -1.81 -12.44
CA GLY A 77 -7.70 -2.95 -12.68
C GLY A 77 -6.23 -2.62 -12.49
N ILE A 78 -5.78 -1.41 -12.83
CA ILE A 78 -4.40 -0.96 -12.60
C ILE A 78 -4.14 -0.80 -11.10
N ILE A 79 -5.01 -0.06 -10.41
CA ILE A 79 -4.88 0.23 -8.98
C ILE A 79 -4.94 -1.07 -8.17
N GLN A 80 -5.91 -1.94 -8.47
CA GLN A 80 -6.07 -3.22 -7.79
C GLN A 80 -4.82 -4.10 -7.93
N ARG A 81 -4.24 -4.18 -9.14
CA ARG A 81 -3.03 -4.97 -9.39
C ARG A 81 -1.85 -4.45 -8.57
N PHE A 82 -1.62 -3.14 -8.59
CA PHE A 82 -0.55 -2.51 -7.82
C PHE A 82 -0.71 -2.76 -6.31
N ILE A 83 -1.88 -2.45 -5.74
CA ILE A 83 -2.12 -2.62 -4.30
C ILE A 83 -2.01 -4.09 -3.89
N THR A 84 -2.48 -5.02 -4.72
CA THR A 84 -2.40 -6.46 -4.43
C THR A 84 -0.96 -6.96 -4.46
N LEU A 85 -0.13 -6.44 -5.36
CA LEU A 85 1.30 -6.75 -5.39
C LEU A 85 2.00 -6.27 -4.11
N VAL A 86 1.77 -5.02 -3.69
CA VAL A 86 2.37 -4.45 -2.48
C VAL A 86 1.96 -5.27 -1.26
N ILE A 87 0.65 -5.40 -0.99
CA ILE A 87 0.15 -6.12 0.19
C ILE A 87 0.60 -7.58 0.16
N GLY A 88 0.40 -8.26 -0.96
CA GLY A 88 0.68 -9.69 -1.06
C GLY A 88 2.17 -10.02 -0.92
N THR A 89 3.06 -9.09 -1.29
CA THR A 89 4.50 -9.27 -1.06
C THR A 89 4.85 -9.09 0.40
N ARG A 90 4.36 -8.01 1.03
CA ARG A 90 4.55 -7.79 2.47
C ARG A 90 4.08 -9.00 3.27
N GLU A 91 2.85 -9.45 3.06
CA GLU A 91 2.28 -10.62 3.75
C GLU A 91 3.08 -11.91 3.58
N ARG A 92 3.78 -12.09 2.45
CA ARG A 92 4.66 -13.25 2.25
C ARG A 92 5.96 -13.11 3.00
N GLU A 93 6.51 -11.91 3.06
CA GLU A 93 7.77 -11.59 3.73
C GLU A 93 7.61 -11.60 5.26
N GLY A 94 6.53 -11.05 5.82
CA GLY A 94 6.31 -11.07 7.28
C GLY A 94 5.80 -12.39 7.86
N ARG A 95 5.56 -13.41 7.03
CA ARG A 95 5.29 -14.79 7.47
C ARG A 95 6.55 -15.64 7.63
N GLN A 96 7.71 -15.15 7.18
CA GLN A 96 9.00 -15.82 7.28
C GLN A 96 9.68 -15.45 8.59
#